data_AF-A0A286AEB7-F1
#
_entry.id   AF-A0A286AEB7-F1
#
_cell.length_a   1.000
_cell.length_b   1.000
_cell.length_c   1.000
_cell.angle_alpha   90.00
_cell.angle_beta   90.00
_cell.angle_gamma   90.00
#
_symmetry.space_group_name_H-M   'P 1'
#
loop_
_entity.id
_entity.type
_entity.pdbx_description
1 polymer ?
#
loop_
_entity_poly.entity_id
_entity_poly.type
_entity_poly.pdbx_seq_one_letter_code
_entity_poly.pdbx_strand_id
1 'polypeptide(L)'
;MRKLFTLIILGVAFGAKAQNVGVNTTDPKATLQVVGAPGTAGIPDGIIPPKLTRAQLIAKTGYGTDQIGAIVYVTDLSGTTNAATASVLQIGHYSFDGTKWNNMLIPKFTGFLATRNTNYTFGGGTPSKLVVYPTSTDNPNGWYNTANGRFTPQVAGYYQFNAALRIVSSTGGEKVILLAKNGIDVNTGVSLAGSNYYMATVSAVIYLNGTTDYVDVRCYADNALTDIVTTPITSFFQGYLVGQ
;
A
#
# COMPACT_ATOMS: atom_id res chain seq x y z
N MET A 1 65.04 -58.94 4.93
CA MET A 1 65.04 -57.61 4.28
C MET A 1 63.68 -57.44 3.60
N ARG A 2 62.74 -56.65 4.17
CA ARG A 2 62.29 -55.33 3.66
C ARG A 2 62.18 -55.33 2.12
N LYS A 3 61.02 -55.14 1.50
CA LYS A 3 60.31 -53.84 1.39
C LYS A 3 58.81 -54.00 1.11
N LEU A 4 58.04 -53.17 1.80
CA LEU A 4 56.62 -52.86 1.63
C LEU A 4 56.45 -51.93 0.41
N PHE A 5 55.39 -52.09 -0.39
CA PHE A 5 54.82 -51.00 -1.18
C PHE A 5 53.29 -51.08 -1.15
N THR A 6 52.72 -50.37 -0.18
CA THR A 6 51.30 -50.05 -0.08
C THR A 6 51.01 -48.91 -1.06
N LEU A 7 50.07 -49.11 -1.99
CA LEU A 7 49.53 -48.00 -2.81
C LEU A 7 48.27 -47.47 -2.12
N ILE A 8 48.42 -46.33 -1.43
CA ILE A 8 47.30 -45.54 -0.90
C ILE A 8 46.70 -44.78 -2.10
N ILE A 9 45.50 -45.17 -2.54
CA ILE A 9 44.71 -44.32 -3.45
C ILE A 9 44.03 -43.25 -2.60
N LEU A 10 44.48 -42.03 -2.86
CA LEU A 10 44.09 -40.74 -2.32
C LEU A 10 42.55 -40.58 -2.35
N GLY A 11 41.94 -40.38 -1.18
CA GLY A 11 40.56 -39.91 -1.10
C GLY A 11 40.47 -38.50 -1.68
N VAL A 12 39.86 -38.36 -2.86
CA VAL A 12 39.34 -37.07 -3.31
C VAL A 12 37.94 -36.94 -2.73
N ALA A 13 37.83 -36.11 -1.69
CA ALA A 13 36.54 -35.66 -1.20
C ALA A 13 35.78 -35.00 -2.35
N PHE A 14 34.62 -35.55 -2.72
CA PHE A 14 33.62 -34.82 -3.52
C PHE A 14 33.02 -33.71 -2.65
N GLY A 15 33.82 -32.68 -2.41
CA GLY A 15 33.40 -31.41 -1.83
C GLY A 15 32.95 -30.44 -2.92
N ALA A 16 32.24 -30.89 -3.95
CA ALA A 16 31.64 -30.00 -4.92
C ALA A 16 30.42 -29.35 -4.26
N LYS A 17 30.63 -28.24 -3.54
CA LYS A 17 29.54 -27.32 -3.22
C LYS A 17 29.07 -26.76 -4.55
N ALA A 18 27.96 -27.25 -5.09
CA ALA A 18 27.31 -26.61 -6.23
C ALA A 18 26.95 -25.19 -5.79
N GLN A 19 27.78 -24.19 -6.14
CA GLN A 19 27.54 -22.80 -5.76
C GLN A 19 26.33 -22.21 -6.53
N ASN A 20 25.96 -22.82 -7.66
CA ASN A 20 24.94 -22.32 -8.57
C ASN A 20 24.17 -23.50 -9.21
N VAL A 21 22.84 -23.40 -9.25
CA VAL A 21 21.95 -24.36 -9.92
C VAL A 21 21.50 -23.78 -11.26
N GLY A 22 21.74 -24.50 -12.34
CA GLY A 22 21.27 -24.16 -13.68
C GLY A 22 20.17 -25.11 -14.15
N VAL A 23 19.08 -24.57 -14.69
CA VAL A 23 18.09 -25.31 -15.48
C VAL A 23 18.22 -24.83 -16.92
N ASN A 24 18.44 -25.77 -17.83
CA ASN A 24 18.68 -25.48 -19.26
C ASN A 24 19.92 -24.59 -19.52
N THR A 25 20.90 -24.60 -18.60
CA THR A 25 22.22 -23.95 -18.77
C THR A 25 23.29 -24.75 -18.02
N THR A 26 24.48 -24.89 -18.62
CA THR A 26 25.64 -25.55 -18.02
C THR A 26 26.58 -24.59 -17.30
N ASP A 27 26.37 -23.28 -17.45
CA ASP A 27 27.20 -22.20 -16.88
C ASP A 27 26.30 -21.17 -16.18
N PRO A 28 25.68 -21.56 -15.04
CA PRO A 28 24.74 -20.70 -14.33
C PRO A 28 25.44 -19.45 -13.75
N LYS A 29 24.85 -18.28 -13.98
CA LYS A 29 25.36 -16.95 -13.58
C LYS A 29 24.75 -16.40 -12.29
N ALA A 30 23.82 -17.13 -11.68
CA ALA A 30 23.17 -16.80 -10.41
C ALA A 30 22.98 -18.09 -9.58
N THR A 31 22.67 -17.96 -8.29
CA THR A 31 22.48 -19.12 -7.39
C THR A 31 21.43 -20.10 -7.93
N LEU A 32 20.39 -19.59 -8.59
CA LEU A 32 19.47 -20.34 -9.44
C LEU A 32 19.29 -19.57 -10.76
N GLN A 33 19.62 -20.18 -11.89
CA GLN A 33 19.32 -19.65 -13.22
C GLN A 33 18.44 -20.63 -13.98
N VAL A 34 17.28 -20.15 -14.44
CA VAL A 34 16.38 -20.90 -15.33
C VAL A 34 16.40 -20.21 -16.69
N VAL A 35 16.96 -20.88 -17.69
CA VAL A 35 17.06 -20.33 -19.07
C VAL A 35 15.91 -20.88 -19.92
N GLY A 36 15.09 -19.98 -20.47
CA GLY A 36 14.00 -20.34 -21.38
C GLY A 36 14.46 -20.67 -22.81
N ALA A 37 13.52 -21.02 -23.67
CA ALA A 37 13.70 -21.29 -25.09
C ALA A 37 12.77 -20.41 -25.95
N PRO A 38 12.91 -19.06 -25.91
CA PRO A 38 11.91 -18.11 -26.41
C PRO A 38 11.65 -18.19 -27.93
N GLY A 39 12.58 -18.78 -28.69
CA GLY A 39 12.41 -18.99 -30.14
C GLY A 39 11.67 -20.28 -30.52
N THR A 40 11.37 -21.17 -29.58
CA THR A 40 10.79 -22.49 -29.86
C THR A 40 9.35 -22.56 -29.39
N ALA A 41 8.39 -22.36 -30.30
CA ALA A 41 6.96 -22.31 -29.96
C ALA A 41 6.41 -23.56 -29.23
N GLY A 42 7.02 -24.73 -29.41
CA GLY A 42 6.62 -25.96 -28.72
C GLY A 42 7.11 -26.08 -27.27
N ILE A 43 7.95 -25.16 -26.79
CA ILE A 43 8.52 -25.19 -25.44
C ILE A 43 7.91 -24.04 -24.63
N PRO A 44 7.01 -24.32 -23.68
CA PRO A 44 6.48 -23.30 -22.79
C PRO A 44 7.53 -22.89 -21.76
N ASP A 45 7.88 -21.60 -21.74
CA ASP A 45 8.75 -21.01 -20.73
C ASP A 45 7.97 -20.68 -19.46
N GLY A 46 8.54 -20.98 -18.28
CA GLY A 46 7.96 -20.56 -17.01
C GLY A 46 8.50 -21.29 -15.78
N ILE A 47 8.07 -20.81 -14.61
CA ILE A 47 8.28 -21.47 -13.33
C ILE A 47 6.90 -21.72 -12.73
N ILE A 48 6.58 -22.98 -12.43
CA ILE A 48 5.34 -23.34 -11.75
C ILE A 48 5.66 -23.56 -10.26
N PRO A 49 5.19 -22.70 -9.34
CA PRO A 49 5.39 -22.92 -7.91
C PRO A 49 4.51 -24.06 -7.39
N PRO A 50 4.75 -24.57 -6.17
CA PRO A 50 3.88 -25.56 -5.55
C PRO A 50 2.41 -25.13 -5.54
N LYS A 51 1.53 -26.05 -5.93
CA LYS A 51 0.07 -25.86 -5.95
C LYS A 51 -0.55 -26.47 -4.69
N LEU A 52 -1.36 -25.68 -3.98
CA LEU A 52 -2.00 -26.10 -2.74
C LEU A 52 -3.45 -25.62 -2.71
N THR A 53 -4.36 -26.42 -2.13
CA THR A 53 -5.66 -25.88 -1.73
C THR A 53 -5.50 -24.93 -0.54
N ARG A 54 -6.44 -24.01 -0.30
CA ARG A 54 -6.35 -23.16 0.89
C ARG A 54 -6.35 -23.99 2.18
N ALA A 55 -7.14 -25.07 2.26
CA ALA A 55 -7.13 -25.98 3.40
C ALA A 55 -5.74 -26.63 3.63
N GLN A 56 -5.06 -27.04 2.55
CA GLN A 56 -3.69 -27.57 2.65
C GLN A 56 -2.71 -26.49 3.13
N LEU A 57 -2.84 -25.26 2.66
CA LEU A 57 -1.97 -24.15 3.07
C LEU A 57 -2.20 -23.77 4.54
N ILE A 58 -3.46 -23.76 5.00
CA ILE A 58 -3.83 -23.55 6.41
C ILE A 58 -3.13 -24.56 7.33
N ALA A 59 -3.04 -25.82 6.90
CA ALA A 59 -2.41 -26.90 7.68
C ALA A 59 -0.88 -26.81 7.75
N LYS A 60 -0.23 -25.92 6.99
CA LYS A 60 1.24 -25.76 7.00
C LYS A 60 1.67 -24.89 8.19
N THR A 61 2.22 -25.54 9.22
CA THR A 61 2.72 -24.87 10.44
C THR A 61 4.21 -24.50 10.39
N GLY A 62 4.92 -24.92 9.34
CA GLY A 62 6.38 -24.75 9.23
C GLY A 62 6.85 -23.46 8.54
N TYR A 63 5.94 -22.55 8.15
CA TYR A 63 6.34 -21.27 7.55
C TYR A 63 6.70 -20.25 8.63
N GLY A 64 7.95 -19.78 8.60
CA GLY A 64 8.46 -18.73 9.49
C GLY A 64 9.45 -17.81 8.79
N THR A 65 10.36 -17.20 9.55
CA THR A 65 11.33 -16.20 9.03
C THR A 65 12.15 -16.69 7.85
N ASP A 66 12.56 -17.96 7.85
CA ASP A 66 13.40 -18.54 6.80
C ASP A 66 12.65 -18.80 5.47
N GLN A 67 11.32 -18.66 5.46
CA GLN A 67 10.49 -18.84 4.27
C GLN A 67 9.88 -17.52 3.77
N ILE A 68 10.33 -16.38 4.28
CA ILE A 68 9.96 -15.07 3.71
C ILE A 68 10.32 -15.07 2.21
N GLY A 69 9.35 -14.72 1.36
CA GLY A 69 9.48 -14.77 -0.09
C GLY A 69 9.14 -16.12 -0.74
N ALA A 70 8.70 -17.12 0.02
CA ALA A 70 8.17 -18.36 -0.55
C ALA A 70 6.93 -18.09 -1.40
N ILE A 71 6.87 -18.67 -2.60
CA ILE A 71 5.76 -18.49 -3.54
C ILE A 71 4.98 -19.80 -3.68
N VAL A 72 3.65 -19.71 -3.64
CA VAL A 72 2.72 -20.83 -3.91
C VAL A 72 1.60 -20.38 -4.84
N TYR A 73 0.95 -21.34 -5.48
CA TYR A 73 -0.31 -21.13 -6.18
C TYR A 73 -1.45 -21.81 -5.41
N VAL A 74 -2.45 -21.03 -4.99
CA VAL A 74 -3.63 -21.55 -4.30
C VAL A 74 -4.68 -21.97 -5.34
N THR A 75 -5.09 -23.24 -5.34
CA THR A 75 -5.97 -23.84 -6.36
C THR A 75 -7.46 -23.78 -6.05
N ASP A 76 -7.84 -23.67 -4.77
CA ASP A 76 -9.23 -23.48 -4.33
C ASP A 76 -9.28 -22.77 -2.97
N LEU A 77 -10.49 -22.39 -2.55
CA LEU A 77 -10.76 -21.67 -1.30
C LEU A 77 -11.37 -22.55 -0.20
N SER A 78 -11.07 -23.84 -0.18
CA SER A 78 -11.52 -24.75 0.89
C SER A 78 -10.99 -24.34 2.28
N GLY A 79 -11.73 -24.71 3.33
CA GLY A 79 -11.39 -24.42 4.72
C GLY A 79 -11.66 -22.99 5.18
N THR A 80 -11.55 -22.74 6.49
CA THR A 80 -11.72 -21.42 7.11
C THR A 80 -10.36 -20.76 7.32
N THR A 81 -10.23 -19.49 6.92
CA THR A 81 -8.95 -18.75 7.05
C THR A 81 -8.51 -18.64 8.51
N ASN A 82 -7.20 -18.72 8.72
CA ASN A 82 -6.53 -18.37 9.97
C ASN A 82 -5.71 -17.07 9.81
N ALA A 83 -4.96 -16.66 10.84
CA ALA A 83 -4.15 -15.44 10.79
C ALA A 83 -3.18 -15.39 9.59
N ALA A 84 -2.50 -16.50 9.29
CA ALA A 84 -1.54 -16.58 8.18
C ALA A 84 -2.22 -16.57 6.79
N THR A 85 -3.45 -17.05 6.69
CA THR A 85 -4.18 -17.19 5.42
C THR A 85 -5.34 -16.19 5.27
N ALA A 86 -5.41 -15.19 6.14
CA ALA A 86 -6.48 -14.19 6.15
C ALA A 86 -6.65 -13.45 4.81
N SER A 87 -5.57 -13.30 4.03
CA SER A 87 -5.60 -12.65 2.72
C SER A 87 -5.79 -13.62 1.54
N VAL A 88 -5.94 -14.93 1.79
CA VAL A 88 -6.17 -15.95 0.76
C VAL A 88 -7.67 -16.04 0.45
N LEU A 89 -8.18 -15.01 -0.24
CA LEU A 89 -9.60 -14.84 -0.55
C LEU A 89 -9.95 -15.15 -2.02
N GLN A 90 -8.94 -15.42 -2.84
CA GLN A 90 -9.10 -15.81 -4.24
C GLN A 90 -8.06 -16.85 -4.67
N ILE A 91 -8.36 -17.64 -5.69
CA ILE A 91 -7.41 -18.55 -6.35
C ILE A 91 -6.30 -17.69 -6.99
N GLY A 92 -5.03 -18.10 -6.88
CA GLY A 92 -3.92 -17.35 -7.50
C GLY A 92 -2.58 -17.53 -6.81
N HIS A 93 -1.62 -16.67 -7.18
CA HIS A 93 -0.26 -16.67 -6.64
C HIS A 93 -0.18 -15.90 -5.33
N TYR A 94 0.54 -16.47 -4.35
CA TYR A 94 0.76 -15.87 -3.04
C TYR A 94 2.23 -15.93 -2.64
N SER A 95 2.72 -14.89 -1.98
CA SER A 95 4.05 -14.84 -1.35
C SER A 95 3.91 -14.73 0.17
N PHE A 96 4.75 -15.46 0.91
CA PHE A 96 4.81 -15.37 2.36
C PHE A 96 5.64 -14.15 2.80
N ASP A 97 5.10 -13.29 3.68
CA ASP A 97 5.81 -12.11 4.19
C ASP A 97 6.51 -12.33 5.54
N GLY A 98 6.49 -13.57 6.06
CA GLY A 98 6.98 -13.92 7.39
C GLY A 98 5.87 -14.12 8.42
N THR A 99 4.66 -13.62 8.13
CA THR A 99 3.50 -13.74 9.01
C THR A 99 2.25 -14.22 8.28
N LYS A 100 2.04 -13.79 7.03
CA LYS A 100 0.85 -14.08 6.23
C LYS A 100 1.17 -14.26 4.75
N TRP A 101 0.23 -14.88 4.05
CA TRP A 101 0.24 -15.07 2.60
C TRP A 101 -0.43 -13.89 1.91
N ASN A 102 0.34 -13.12 1.15
CA ASN A 102 -0.18 -11.98 0.39
C ASN A 102 -0.34 -12.34 -1.08
N ASN A 103 -1.49 -11.98 -1.66
CA ASN A 103 -1.73 -12.21 -3.07
C ASN A 103 -0.78 -11.33 -3.92
N MET A 104 -0.15 -11.93 -4.93
CA MET A 104 0.83 -11.23 -5.77
C MET A 104 0.20 -10.41 -6.91
N LEU A 105 -1.08 -10.63 -7.20
CA LEU A 105 -1.78 -10.02 -8.34
C LEU A 105 -2.84 -9.00 -7.94
N ILE A 106 -3.21 -8.91 -6.66
CA ILE A 106 -4.10 -7.85 -6.18
C ILE A 106 -3.25 -6.61 -5.94
N PRO A 107 -3.49 -5.49 -6.66
CA PRO A 107 -2.86 -4.23 -6.33
C PRO A 107 -3.19 -3.88 -4.89
N LYS A 108 -2.16 -3.68 -4.06
CA LYS A 108 -2.38 -3.17 -2.72
C LYS A 108 -2.99 -1.78 -2.86
N PHE A 109 -4.19 -1.57 -2.29
CA PHE A 109 -4.76 -0.23 -2.16
C PHE A 109 -3.69 0.70 -1.60
N THR A 110 -3.32 1.70 -2.39
CA THR A 110 -2.23 2.63 -2.08
C THR A 110 -2.84 4.00 -1.92
N GLY A 111 -3.25 4.29 -0.69
CA GLY A 111 -4.06 5.45 -0.40
C GLY A 111 -4.50 5.49 1.05
N PHE A 112 -5.48 6.32 1.33
CA PHE A 112 -6.06 6.49 2.65
C PHE A 112 -7.50 7.01 2.57
N LEU A 113 -8.23 6.81 3.67
CA LEU A 113 -9.50 7.44 4.00
C LEU A 113 -9.44 7.86 5.48
N ALA A 114 -9.66 9.15 5.70
CA ALA A 114 -9.75 9.76 7.01
C ALA A 114 -11.06 10.53 7.15
N THR A 115 -11.57 10.61 8.37
CA THR A 115 -12.86 11.21 8.70
C THR A 115 -12.74 12.16 9.88
N ARG A 116 -13.70 13.09 9.96
CA ARG A 116 -13.89 14.01 11.07
C ARG A 116 -15.36 14.06 11.45
N ASN A 117 -15.62 13.83 12.73
CA ASN A 117 -16.91 13.97 13.40
C ASN A 117 -16.79 14.77 14.70
N THR A 118 -15.77 15.63 14.80
CA THR A 118 -15.45 16.40 15.99
C THR A 118 -15.62 17.89 15.75
N ASN A 119 -16.03 18.62 16.80
CA ASN A 119 -16.19 20.06 16.81
C ASN A 119 -14.92 20.76 16.29
N TYR A 120 -15.09 21.89 15.60
CA TYR A 120 -13.96 22.71 15.18
C TYR A 120 -14.29 24.19 15.21
N THR A 121 -13.25 25.00 15.32
CA THR A 121 -13.32 26.44 15.19
C THR A 121 -12.18 26.91 14.30
N PHE A 122 -12.50 27.76 13.32
CA PHE A 122 -11.52 28.41 12.47
C PHE A 122 -11.70 29.93 12.54
N GLY A 123 -10.59 30.65 12.63
CA GLY A 123 -10.59 32.10 12.42
C GLY A 123 -10.85 32.42 10.95
N GLY A 124 -11.65 33.46 10.69
CA GLY A 124 -11.89 33.97 9.35
C GLY A 124 -10.67 34.66 8.74
N GLY A 125 -10.78 34.99 7.46
CA GLY A 125 -9.77 35.69 6.68
C GLY A 125 -8.57 34.82 6.29
N THR A 126 -7.63 35.45 5.57
CA THR A 126 -6.40 34.83 5.08
C THR A 126 -5.35 34.65 6.19
N PRO A 127 -4.51 33.60 6.14
CA PRO A 127 -4.46 32.52 5.15
C PRO A 127 -5.51 31.43 5.40
N SER A 128 -5.70 30.51 4.46
CA SER A 128 -6.51 29.31 4.69
C SER A 128 -5.97 28.49 5.88
N LYS A 129 -6.86 27.83 6.62
CA LYS A 129 -6.57 27.14 7.88
C LYS A 129 -6.58 25.61 7.69
N LEU A 130 -5.66 24.91 8.35
CA LEU A 130 -5.56 23.44 8.29
C LEU A 130 -6.81 22.75 8.84
N VAL A 131 -7.35 21.80 8.08
CA VAL A 131 -8.42 20.91 8.48
C VAL A 131 -7.83 19.54 8.77
N VAL A 132 -7.85 19.14 10.04
CA VAL A 132 -7.38 17.80 10.46
C VAL A 132 -8.55 16.83 10.48
N TYR A 133 -8.38 15.67 9.84
CA TYR A 133 -9.31 14.53 9.93
C TYR A 133 -8.71 13.50 10.91
N PRO A 134 -9.13 13.50 12.18
CA PRO A 134 -8.41 12.82 13.26
C PRO A 134 -8.61 11.31 13.29
N THR A 135 -9.56 10.77 12.52
CA THR A 135 -9.88 9.34 12.51
C THR A 135 -9.51 8.74 11.15
N SER A 136 -8.57 7.81 11.11
CA SER A 136 -8.24 7.05 9.90
C SER A 136 -9.04 5.75 9.88
N THR A 137 -9.85 5.51 8.84
CA THR A 137 -10.58 4.24 8.68
C THR A 137 -9.82 3.28 7.77
N ASP A 138 -9.11 3.80 6.77
CA ASP A 138 -8.25 3.02 5.87
C ASP A 138 -6.93 3.75 5.65
N ASN A 139 -5.80 3.13 5.97
CA ASN A 139 -4.46 3.70 5.76
C ASN A 139 -3.40 2.58 5.74
N PRO A 140 -3.50 1.61 4.79
CA PRO A 140 -2.66 0.41 4.77
C PRO A 140 -1.17 0.67 4.51
N ASN A 141 -0.82 1.91 4.12
CA ASN A 141 0.55 2.36 3.90
C ASN A 141 1.09 3.20 5.07
N GLY A 142 0.23 3.66 5.99
CA GLY A 142 0.62 4.57 7.07
C GLY A 142 1.04 5.96 6.59
N TRP A 143 0.62 6.39 5.41
CA TRP A 143 1.05 7.64 4.77
C TRP A 143 0.19 8.85 5.14
N TYR A 144 -1.00 8.64 5.69
CA TYR A 144 -1.78 9.72 6.30
C TYR A 144 -1.50 9.82 7.81
N ASN A 145 -1.21 11.02 8.30
CA ASN A 145 -0.96 11.31 9.71
C ASN A 145 -2.15 12.06 10.33
N THR A 146 -2.89 11.37 11.21
CA THR A 146 -4.11 11.89 11.86
C THR A 146 -3.84 13.05 12.83
N ALA A 147 -2.61 13.23 13.30
CA ALA A 147 -2.26 14.30 14.23
C ALA A 147 -2.08 15.65 13.53
N ASN A 148 -1.62 15.64 12.27
CA ASN A 148 -1.33 16.87 11.51
C ASN A 148 -2.14 16.99 10.20
N GLY A 149 -2.99 16.02 9.87
CA GLY A 149 -3.88 16.08 8.71
C GLY A 149 -3.19 15.93 7.35
N ARG A 150 -1.93 15.49 7.32
CA ARG A 150 -1.13 15.40 6.08
C ARG A 150 -1.08 13.99 5.53
N PHE A 151 -1.20 13.88 4.21
CA PHE A 151 -0.84 12.69 3.44
C PHE A 151 0.53 12.89 2.79
N THR A 152 1.50 12.03 3.12
CA THR A 152 2.88 12.06 2.61
C THR A 152 3.24 10.68 2.04
N PRO A 153 3.09 10.44 0.73
CA PRO A 153 3.37 9.13 0.14
C PRO A 153 4.88 8.86 0.06
N GLN A 154 5.25 7.57 0.09
CA GLN A 154 6.63 7.10 -0.11
C GLN A 154 6.89 6.61 -1.54
N VAL A 155 5.97 6.92 -2.45
CA VAL A 155 5.98 6.51 -3.85
C VAL A 155 5.67 7.73 -4.68
N ALA A 156 6.50 8.00 -5.68
CA ALA A 156 6.26 9.10 -6.61
C ALA A 156 5.10 8.73 -7.54
N GLY A 157 4.27 9.72 -7.89
CA GLY A 157 3.17 9.50 -8.82
C GLY A 157 2.07 10.54 -8.70
N TYR A 158 1.05 10.36 -9.52
CA TYR A 158 -0.19 11.11 -9.49
C TYR A 158 -1.19 10.44 -8.54
N TYR A 159 -1.79 11.25 -7.66
CA TYR A 159 -2.78 10.83 -6.69
C TYR A 159 -4.09 11.56 -6.91
N GLN A 160 -5.21 10.84 -6.95
CA GLN A 160 -6.54 11.43 -6.88
C GLN A 160 -6.86 11.72 -5.42
N PHE A 161 -7.33 12.94 -5.14
CA PHE A 161 -7.82 13.36 -3.83
C PHE A 161 -9.28 13.77 -3.90
N ASN A 162 -10.03 13.48 -2.84
CA ASN A 162 -11.37 13.98 -2.61
C ASN A 162 -11.48 14.36 -1.13
N ALA A 163 -11.97 15.55 -0.85
CA ALA A 163 -12.27 15.98 0.51
C ALA A 163 -13.66 16.59 0.60
N ALA A 164 -14.27 16.43 1.76
CA ALA A 164 -15.48 17.09 2.16
C ALA A 164 -15.33 17.63 3.58
N LEU A 165 -15.89 18.80 3.83
CA LEU A 165 -15.99 19.40 5.15
C LEU A 165 -17.41 19.92 5.37
N ARG A 166 -18.03 19.49 6.46
CA ARG A 166 -19.23 20.14 6.96
C ARG A 166 -18.86 21.52 7.47
N ILE A 167 -19.47 22.55 6.92
CA ILE A 167 -19.31 23.95 7.33
C ILE A 167 -20.60 24.44 7.97
N VAL A 168 -20.46 25.00 9.16
CA VAL A 168 -21.54 25.64 9.91
C VAL A 168 -21.16 27.10 10.13
N SER A 169 -22.04 28.00 9.70
CA SER A 169 -21.83 29.43 9.85
C SER A 169 -23.14 30.16 10.09
N SER A 170 -23.14 31.06 11.08
CA SER A 170 -24.23 31.98 11.39
C SER A 170 -24.07 33.34 10.69
N THR A 171 -23.03 33.50 9.86
CA THR A 171 -22.67 34.75 9.19
C THR A 171 -22.52 34.55 7.69
N GLY A 172 -22.81 35.59 6.91
CA GLY A 172 -22.58 35.60 5.47
C GLY A 172 -21.08 35.58 5.11
N GLY A 173 -20.79 35.60 3.81
CA GLY A 173 -19.42 35.58 3.27
C GLY A 173 -19.02 34.25 2.63
N GLU A 174 -17.96 34.30 1.82
CA GLU A 174 -17.37 33.16 1.12
C GLU A 174 -16.85 32.12 2.11
N LYS A 175 -17.04 30.86 1.75
CA LYS A 175 -16.55 29.69 2.48
C LYS A 175 -16.17 28.63 1.47
N VAL A 176 -14.96 28.09 1.60
CA VAL A 176 -14.46 27.07 0.68
C VAL A 176 -13.46 26.16 1.39
N ILE A 177 -13.32 24.94 0.88
CA ILE A 177 -12.19 24.08 1.20
C ILE A 177 -11.25 23.95 0.02
N LEU A 178 -9.97 23.78 0.32
CA LEU A 178 -8.91 23.73 -0.64
C LEU A 178 -8.05 22.48 -0.40
N LEU A 179 -7.41 22.00 -1.45
CA LEU A 179 -6.26 21.12 -1.32
C LEU A 179 -5.01 21.97 -1.37
N ALA A 180 -4.11 21.77 -0.42
CA ALA A 180 -2.81 22.41 -0.40
C ALA A 180 -1.69 21.39 -0.56
N LYS A 181 -0.75 21.68 -1.46
CA LYS A 181 0.50 20.94 -1.62
C LYS A 181 1.62 21.69 -0.91
N ASN A 182 2.29 21.04 0.02
CA ASN A 182 3.41 21.62 0.77
C ASN A 182 3.07 22.96 1.47
N GLY A 183 1.81 23.10 1.91
CA GLY A 183 1.30 24.31 2.55
C GLY A 183 0.86 25.42 1.59
N ILE A 184 0.92 25.20 0.28
CA ILE A 184 0.44 26.12 -0.75
C ILE A 184 -0.88 25.60 -1.31
N ASP A 185 -1.93 26.42 -1.28
CA ASP A 185 -3.24 26.09 -1.86
C ASP A 185 -3.10 25.88 -3.38
N VAL A 186 -3.50 24.70 -3.88
CA VAL A 186 -3.35 24.30 -5.30
C VAL A 186 -4.69 24.06 -6.00
N ASN A 187 -5.74 23.71 -5.26
CA ASN A 187 -7.07 23.52 -5.81
C ASN A 187 -8.12 24.06 -4.85
N THR A 188 -9.07 24.82 -5.39
CA THR A 188 -10.19 25.38 -4.63
C THR A 188 -11.44 24.58 -4.91
N GLY A 189 -12.18 24.22 -3.87
CA GLY A 189 -13.46 23.54 -3.96
C GLY A 189 -14.61 24.45 -4.37
N VAL A 190 -15.83 23.98 -4.15
CA VAL A 190 -17.03 24.80 -4.39
C VAL A 190 -17.09 25.95 -3.38
N SER A 191 -17.06 27.18 -3.88
CA SER A 191 -17.28 28.40 -3.10
C SER A 191 -18.78 28.59 -2.83
N LEU A 192 -19.13 28.85 -1.58
CA LEU A 192 -20.50 29.05 -1.13
C LEU A 192 -20.62 30.39 -0.38
N ALA A 193 -21.73 31.10 -0.59
CA ALA A 193 -22.05 32.35 0.11
C ALA A 193 -23.37 32.21 0.90
N GLY A 194 -23.37 32.61 2.18
CA GLY A 194 -24.58 32.67 3.03
C GLY A 194 -24.41 32.02 4.42
N SER A 195 -25.42 32.19 5.28
CA SER A 195 -25.47 31.63 6.65
C SER A 195 -26.21 30.29 6.66
N ASN A 196 -25.50 29.17 6.55
CA ASN A 196 -26.16 27.86 6.50
C ASN A 196 -25.26 26.69 6.99
N TYR A 197 -25.87 25.50 7.01
CA TYR A 197 -25.23 24.19 7.18
C TYR A 197 -24.95 23.58 5.80
N TYR A 198 -23.69 23.35 5.47
CA TYR A 198 -23.29 22.83 4.17
C TYR A 198 -22.21 21.78 4.24
N MET A 199 -22.05 21.02 3.16
CA MET A 199 -20.89 20.18 2.92
C MET A 199 -20.13 20.72 1.72
N ALA A 200 -19.00 21.38 1.99
CA ALA A 200 -18.09 21.85 0.95
C ALA A 200 -17.23 20.68 0.47
N THR A 201 -16.96 20.59 -0.82
CA THR A 201 -16.17 19.51 -1.42
C THR A 201 -15.07 20.06 -2.33
N VAL A 202 -13.99 19.31 -2.45
CA VAL A 202 -12.88 19.58 -3.40
C VAL A 202 -12.31 18.25 -3.90
N SER A 203 -11.88 18.22 -5.16
CA SER A 203 -11.18 17.10 -5.74
C SER A 203 -10.10 17.58 -6.71
N ALA A 204 -9.00 16.83 -6.79
CA ALA A 204 -7.93 17.08 -7.74
C ALA A 204 -7.07 15.84 -7.93
N VAL A 205 -6.39 15.77 -9.07
CA VAL A 205 -5.23 14.90 -9.25
C VAL A 205 -3.97 15.72 -9.00
N ILE A 206 -3.11 15.28 -8.09
CA ILE A 206 -1.90 16.01 -7.70
C ILE A 206 -0.70 15.06 -7.78
N TYR A 207 0.38 15.49 -8.46
CA TYR A 207 1.65 14.77 -8.46
C TYR A 207 2.41 14.99 -7.14
N LEU A 208 2.93 13.91 -6.55
CA LEU A 208 3.77 13.92 -5.35
C LEU A 208 5.07 13.18 -5.61
N ASN A 209 6.17 13.70 -5.06
CA ASN A 209 7.53 13.18 -5.30
C ASN A 209 7.88 11.90 -4.53
N GLY A 210 6.95 11.35 -3.73
CA GLY A 210 7.18 10.12 -2.96
C GLY A 210 8.18 10.24 -1.80
N THR A 211 8.54 11.46 -1.37
CA THR A 211 9.49 11.66 -0.27
C THR A 211 9.05 12.79 0.66
N THR A 212 9.08 14.03 0.19
CA THR A 212 8.83 15.23 0.99
C THR A 212 7.52 15.90 0.70
N ASP A 213 6.94 15.66 -0.48
CA ASP A 213 5.68 16.27 -0.86
C ASP A 213 4.54 15.75 0.01
N TYR A 214 3.67 16.66 0.46
CA TYR A 214 2.45 16.31 1.16
C TYR A 214 1.24 17.09 0.65
N VAL A 215 0.07 16.49 0.82
CA VAL A 215 -1.23 17.16 0.63
C VAL A 215 -1.97 17.21 1.95
N ASP A 216 -2.53 18.37 2.26
CA ASP A 216 -3.50 18.55 3.33
C ASP A 216 -4.72 19.32 2.83
N VAL A 217 -5.78 19.31 3.64
CA VAL A 217 -7.01 20.06 3.35
C VAL A 217 -6.97 21.37 4.12
N ARG A 218 -7.35 22.46 3.45
CA ARG A 218 -7.48 23.78 4.04
C ARG A 218 -8.92 24.28 3.96
N CYS A 219 -9.27 25.19 4.85
CA CYS A 219 -10.53 25.92 4.82
C CYS A 219 -10.26 27.42 4.80
N TYR A 220 -10.89 28.12 3.87
CA TYR A 220 -10.98 29.58 3.86
C TYR A 220 -12.43 29.99 4.14
N ALA A 221 -12.61 31.02 4.96
CA ALA A 221 -13.88 31.69 5.14
C ALA A 221 -13.65 33.16 5.48
N ASP A 222 -14.50 34.06 4.97
CA ASP A 222 -14.39 35.50 5.29
C ASP A 222 -14.53 35.76 6.80
N ASN A 223 -15.43 35.03 7.43
CA ASN A 223 -15.76 35.14 8.84
C ASN A 223 -15.40 33.87 9.59
N ALA A 224 -15.24 33.98 10.92
CA ALA A 224 -14.96 32.83 11.76
C ALA A 224 -16.06 31.76 11.63
N LEU A 225 -15.63 30.50 11.65
CA LEU A 225 -16.50 29.32 11.60
C LEU A 225 -16.42 28.58 12.93
N THR A 226 -17.57 28.13 13.42
CA THR A 226 -17.66 27.24 14.57
C THR A 226 -18.64 26.14 14.24
N ASP A 227 -18.13 24.91 14.13
CA ASP A 227 -18.98 23.73 14.02
C ASP A 227 -19.04 23.01 15.36
N ILE A 228 -20.25 22.93 15.91
CA ILE A 228 -20.61 22.05 17.02
C ILE A 228 -21.42 20.90 16.41
N VAL A 229 -20.82 19.72 16.36
CA VAL A 229 -21.42 18.53 15.76
C VAL A 229 -22.49 17.99 16.71
N THR A 230 -23.74 18.36 16.47
CA THR A 230 -24.92 17.87 17.23
C THR A 230 -25.64 16.71 16.54
N THR A 231 -25.36 16.47 15.25
CA THR A 231 -25.86 15.36 14.44
C THR A 231 -24.69 14.85 13.56
N PRO A 232 -24.49 13.53 13.41
CA PRO A 232 -23.32 13.02 12.70
C PRO A 232 -23.47 13.20 11.19
N ILE A 233 -22.81 14.22 10.64
CA ILE A 233 -22.50 14.32 9.21
C ILE A 233 -20.98 14.16 9.09
N THR A 234 -20.55 13.06 8.49
CA THR A 234 -19.12 12.72 8.40
C THR A 234 -18.42 13.53 7.32
N SER A 235 -17.53 14.43 7.73
CA SER A 235 -16.54 15.05 6.86
C SER A 235 -15.43 14.03 6.55
N PHE A 236 -14.89 14.03 5.33
CA PHE A 236 -13.86 13.07 4.94
C PHE A 236 -12.71 13.71 4.15
N PHE A 237 -11.56 13.06 4.17
CA PHE A 237 -10.45 13.28 3.27
C PHE A 237 -9.91 11.93 2.84
N GLN A 238 -9.84 11.71 1.53
CA GLN A 238 -9.33 10.48 0.96
C GLN A 238 -8.44 10.78 -0.24
N GLY A 239 -7.53 9.86 -0.51
CA GLY A 239 -6.76 9.89 -1.73
C GLY A 239 -6.09 8.55 -2.02
N TYR A 240 -5.78 8.33 -3.29
CA TYR A 240 -5.18 7.09 -3.77
C TYR A 240 -4.31 7.32 -5.00
N LEU A 241 -3.28 6.48 -5.14
CA LEU A 241 -2.38 6.47 -6.29
C LEU A 241 -3.18 6.09 -7.54
N VAL A 242 -3.12 6.93 -8.57
CA VAL A 242 -3.77 6.67 -9.87
C VAL A 242 -2.78 6.31 -10.97
N GLY A 243 -1.51 6.71 -10.84
CA GLY A 243 -0.45 6.37 -11.79
C GLY A 243 0.92 6.82 -11.31
N GLN A 244 1.97 6.12 -11.75
CA GLN A 244 3.37 6.49 -11.55
C GLN A 244 3.94 7.10 -12.83
#